data_AF-A0A3C0J1K6-F1
#
_entry.id   AF-A0A3C0J1K6-F1
#
_cell.length_a   1.000
_cell.length_b   1.000
_cell.length_c   1.000
_cell.angle_alpha   90.00
_cell.angle_beta   90.00
_cell.angle_gamma   90.00
#
_symmetry.space_group_name_H-M   'P 1'
#
loop_
_entity.id
_entity.type
_entity.pdbx_description
1 polymer ?
#
loop_
_entity_poly.entity_id
_entity_poly.type
_entity_poly.pdbx_seq_one_letter_code
_entity_poly.pdbx_strand_id
1 'polypeptide(L)' 'MLATVINSVVLQDALEDIDIPTRVLTAIEIRAIAEPHIRRRAMRHMEKGRVVIFGAGTGNPFFS' A
#
# COMPACT_ATOMS: atom_id res chain seq x y z
N MET A 1 3.84 11.72 -5.31
CA MET A 1 3.42 10.30 -5.34
C MET A 1 4.49 9.33 -4.81
N LEU A 2 5.76 9.40 -5.22
CA LEU A 2 6.80 8.51 -4.65
C LEU A 2 6.99 8.65 -3.14
N ALA A 3 6.92 9.87 -2.60
CA ALA A 3 7.01 10.11 -1.16
C ALA A 3 5.93 9.34 -0.36
N THR A 4 4.70 9.24 -0.88
CA THR A 4 3.66 8.47 -0.20
C THR A 4 3.92 6.97 -0.28
N VAL A 5 4.55 6.47 -1.35
CA VAL A 5 5.00 5.07 -1.42
C VAL A 5 6.08 4.78 -0.39
N ILE A 6 7.08 5.65 -0.26
CA ILE A 6 8.16 5.50 0.72
C ILE A 6 7.57 5.45 2.14
N ASN A 7 6.70 6.40 2.47
CA ASN A 7 6.03 6.43 3.77
C ASN A 7 5.18 5.18 4.02
N SER A 8 4.47 4.69 3.00
CA SER A 8 3.67 3.47 3.11
C SER A 8 4.51 2.23 3.41
N VAL A 9 5.67 2.08 2.78
CA VAL A 9 6.58 0.95 3.03
C VAL A 9 7.13 1.00 4.45
N VAL A 10 7.57 2.18 4.91
CA VAL A 10 8.05 2.35 6.29
C VAL A 10 6.94 2.10 7.31
N LEU A 11 5.71 2.54 7.02
CA LEU A 11 4.57 2.28 7.89
C LEU A 11 4.19 0.79 7.92
N GLN A 12 4.30 0.08 6.78
CA GLN A 12 4.11 -1.37 6.76
C GLN A 12 5.13 -2.05 7.68
N ASP A 13 6.41 -1.72 7.55
CA ASP A 13 7.50 -2.28 8.37
C ASP A 13 7.23 -2.06 9.86
N ALA A 14 6.91 -0.82 10.25
CA ALA A 14 6.58 -0.49 11.64
C ALA A 14 5.33 -1.22 12.19
N LEU A 15 4.35 -1.54 11.34
CA LEU A 15 3.17 -2.31 11.74
C LEU A 15 3.48 -3.80 11.83
N GLU A 16 4.27 -4.34 10.89
CA GLU A 16 4.69 -5.74 10.90
C GLU A 16 5.62 -6.02 12.10
N ASP A 17 6.43 -5.06 12.54
CA ASP A 17 7.25 -5.12 13.76
C ASP A 17 6.45 -5.30 15.06
N ILE A 18 5.17 -4.91 15.06
CA ILE A 18 4.24 -5.09 16.19
C ILE A 18 3.17 -6.15 15.88
N ASP A 19 3.51 -7.11 15.03
CA ASP A 19 2.68 -8.26 14.63
C ASP A 19 1.33 -7.88 13.98
N ILE A 20 1.23 -6.71 13.35
CA ILE A 20 0.03 -6.29 12.60
C ILE A 20 0.22 -6.61 11.11
N PRO A 21 -0.49 -7.62 10.56
CA PRO A 21 -0.33 -8.01 9.16
C PRO A 21 -0.76 -6.88 8.22
N THR A 22 0.17 -6.35 7.44
CA THR A 22 -0.06 -5.11 6.66
C THR A 22 0.35 -5.29 5.21
N ARG A 23 -0.33 -4.63 4.27
CA ARG A 23 0.03 -4.65 2.84
C ARG A 23 -0.06 -3.27 2.21
N VAL A 24 0.98 -2.89 1.48
CA VAL A 24 1.00 -1.70 0.64
C VAL A 24 0.52 -2.02 -0.77
N LEU A 25 -0.50 -1.28 -1.20
CA LEU A 25 -1.03 -1.28 -2.57
C LEU A 25 -0.78 0.08 -3.22
N THR A 26 -0.28 0.12 -4.44
CA THR A 26 0.06 1.39 -5.13
C THR A 26 -0.71 1.58 -6.43
N ALA A 27 -1.10 2.83 -6.71
CA ALA A 27 -1.70 3.18 -8.01
C ALA A 27 -0.67 3.17 -9.16
N ILE A 28 0.62 3.34 -8.84
CA ILE A 28 1.74 3.24 -9.79
C ILE A 28 2.47 1.93 -9.54
N GLU A 29 2.68 1.13 -10.58
CA GLU A 29 3.43 -0.12 -10.49
C GLU A 29 4.91 0.18 -10.21
N ILE A 30 5.40 -0.25 -9.05
CA ILE A 30 6.81 -0.16 -8.68
C ILE A 30 7.28 -1.56 -8.32
N ARG A 31 7.82 -2.26 -9.33
CA ARG A 31 8.27 -3.64 -9.20
C ARG A 31 9.29 -3.77 -8.07
N ALA A 32 9.20 -4.87 -7.33
CA ALA A 32 9.98 -5.20 -6.14
C ALA A 32 9.67 -4.40 -4.85
N ILE A 33 8.88 -3.31 -4.90
CA ILE A 33 8.63 -2.46 -3.71
C ILE A 33 7.21 -2.62 -3.15
N ALA A 34 6.19 -2.60 -4.01
CA ALA A 34 4.80 -2.67 -3.57
C ALA A 34 3.91 -3.38 -4.58
N GLU A 35 2.78 -3.91 -4.10
CA GLU A 35 1.81 -4.57 -4.97
C GLU A 35 0.98 -3.53 -5.74
N PRO A 36 0.67 -3.74 -7.03
CA PRO A 36 -0.23 -2.86 -7.75
C PRO A 36 -1.63 -2.91 -7.15
N HIS A 37 -2.30 -1.76 -7.08
CA HIS A 37 -3.67 -1.67 -6.60
C HIS A 37 -4.62 -2.44 -7.52
N ILE A 38 -5.22 -3.49 -6.97
CA ILE A 38 -6.32 -4.22 -7.58
C ILE A 38 -7.44 -4.29 -6.54
N ARG A 39 -8.59 -3.67 -6.81
CA ARG A 39 -9.72 -3.58 -5.86
C ARG A 39 -10.07 -4.93 -5.22
N ARG A 40 -10.19 -6.00 -6.02
CA ARG A 40 -10.50 -7.35 -5.54
C ARG A 40 -9.44 -7.89 -4.57
N ARG A 41 -8.17 -7.57 -4.80
CA ARG A 41 -7.06 -7.97 -3.93
C ARG A 41 -7.12 -7.20 -2.61
N ALA A 42 -7.34 -5.89 -2.67
CA ALA A 42 -7.53 -5.06 -1.49
C ALA A 42 -8.65 -5.60 -0.58
N MET A 43 -9.82 -5.90 -1.16
CA MET A 43 -10.93 -6.51 -0.42
C MET A 43 -10.53 -7.83 0.23
N ARG A 44 -9.82 -8.70 -0.48
CA ARG A 44 -9.34 -9.98 0.08
C ARG A 44 -8.35 -9.79 1.24
N HIS A 45 -7.53 -8.74 1.23
CA HIS A 45 -6.66 -8.42 2.37
C HIS A 45 -7.48 -7.97 3.57
N MET A 46 -8.46 -7.10 3.36
CA MET A 46 -9.36 -6.63 4.41
C MET A 46 -10.20 -7.78 5.00
N GLU A 47 -10.74 -8.67 4.17
CA GLU A 47 -11.47 -9.88 4.62
C GLU A 47 -10.61 -10.81 5.49
N LYS A 48 -9.29 -10.79 5.29
CA LYS A 48 -8.32 -11.56 6.10
C LYS A 48 -7.84 -10.80 7.34
N GLY A 49 -8.41 -9.64 7.65
CA GLY A 49 -8.05 -8.81 8.81
C GLY A 49 -6.71 -8.10 8.66
N ARG A 50 -6.20 -7.91 7.43
CA ARG A 50 -4.93 -7.20 7.20
C ARG A 50 -5.17 -5.70 7.06
N VAL A 51 -4.26 -4.89 7.59
CA VAL A 51 -4.21 -3.46 7.29
C VAL A 51 -3.81 -3.28 5.83
N VAL A 52 -4.52 -2.42 5.10
CA VAL A 52 -4.22 -2.09 3.71
C VAL A 52 -3.85 -0.62 3.61
N ILE A 53 -2.63 -0.34 3.18
CA ILE A 53 -2.12 1.02 2.98
C ILE A 53 -2.10 1.33 1.48
N PHE A 54 -2.72 2.44 1.08
CA PHE A 54 -2.70 2.89 -0.31
C PHE A 54 -1.60 3.93 -0.53
N GLY A 55 -0.60 3.59 -1.34
CA GLY A 55 0.45 4.50 -1.78
C GLY A 55 0.20 5.06 -3.18
N ALA A 56 0.93 6.13 -3.53
CA ALA A 56 0.86 6.82 -4.82
C ALA A 56 -0.48 7.51 -5.17
N GLY A 57 -1.42 7.64 -4.23
CA GLY A 57 -2.68 8.34 -4.46
C GLY A 57 -3.49 7.73 -5.60
N THR A 58 -4.00 8.56 -6.52
CA THR A 58 -4.71 8.09 -7.72
C THR A 58 -3.76 7.68 -8.86
N GLY A 59 -2.45 7.89 -8.70
CA GLY A 59 -1.45 7.68 -9.76
C GLY A 59 -1.42 8.78 -10.83
N ASN A 60 -2.31 9.79 -10.75
CA ASN A 60 -2.43 10.85 -11.74
C ASN A 60 -1.77 12.16 -11.25
N PRO A 61 -1.07 12.90 -12.11
CA PRO A 61 -0.64 14.27 -11.81
C PRO A 61 -1.83 15.18 -11.46
N PHE A 62 -1.55 16.29 -10.76
CA PHE A 62 -2.52 17.30 -10.30
C PHE A 62 -3.51 16.86 -9.21
N PHE A 63 -3.34 15.65 -8.66
CA PHE A 63 -3.97 15.21 -7.42
C PHE A 63 -2.87 15.09 -6.34
N SER A 64 -3.12 15.66 -5.15
CA SER A 64 -2.22 15.57 -3.98
C SER A 64 -2.94 14.92 -2.81
#